data_AF-A0A843XLF6-F1
#
_entry.id   AF-A0A843XLF6-F1
#
_cell.length_a   1.000
_cell.length_b   1.000
_cell.length_c   1.000
_cell.angle_alpha   90.00
_cell.angle_beta   90.00
_cell.angle_gamma   90.00
#
_symmetry.space_group_name_H-M   'P 1'
#
loop_
_entity.id
_entity.type
_entity.pdbx_description
1 polymer ?
#
loop_
_entity_poly.entity_id
_entity_poly.type
_entity_poly.pdbx_seq_one_letter_code
_entity_poly.pdbx_strand_id
1 'polypeptide(L)'
;MVPRGRAHRSQEQQQPHHTTPPRRREEAEKGRTAEMGGGMEVHKNKFIEEWNHGRENLEFNFRWTRRNLAIVGIFGIAVPLLVYKGIVKEFHMQDEDAGRPLRKFL
;
A
#
# COMPACT_ATOMS: atom_id res chain seq x y z
N MET A 1 85.77 -7.20 13.04
CA MET A 1 86.26 -7.21 11.64
C MET A 1 85.63 -8.41 10.95
N VAL A 2 84.62 -8.20 10.10
CA VAL A 2 83.97 -9.26 9.31
C VAL A 2 84.66 -9.36 7.96
N PRO A 3 84.84 -10.57 7.42
CA PRO A 3 84.71 -10.75 5.98
C PRO A 3 83.67 -11.81 5.62
N ARG A 4 82.94 -11.53 4.52
CA ARG A 4 81.89 -12.34 3.91
C ARG A 4 82.47 -13.44 3.02
N GLY A 5 81.81 -14.59 2.96
CA GLY A 5 81.98 -15.60 1.92
C GLY A 5 80.63 -16.13 1.40
N ARG A 6 80.30 -15.78 0.15
CA ARG A 6 79.31 -16.40 -0.78
C ARG A 6 79.76 -17.85 -1.06
N ALA A 7 78.98 -18.85 -1.48
CA ALA A 7 77.67 -18.98 -2.13
C ALA A 7 77.25 -20.47 -2.00
N HIS A 8 75.98 -20.82 -2.18
CA HIS A 8 75.53 -21.88 -3.10
C HIS A 8 74.00 -21.92 -3.18
N ARG A 9 73.51 -22.10 -4.41
CA ARG A 9 72.12 -22.11 -4.91
C ARG A 9 71.75 -23.55 -5.29
N SER A 10 70.44 -23.84 -5.34
CA SER A 10 69.76 -25.05 -5.89
C SER A 10 69.62 -26.19 -4.87
N GLN A 11 68.52 -26.92 -4.67
CA GLN A 11 67.31 -27.25 -5.44
C GLN A 11 66.30 -27.89 -4.43
N GLU A 12 64.99 -27.60 -4.42
CA GLU A 12 63.88 -28.39 -5.01
C GLU A 12 62.98 -29.10 -3.95
N GLN A 13 61.67 -29.21 -4.25
CA GLN A 13 60.59 -29.95 -3.54
C GLN A 13 60.05 -29.28 -2.25
N GLN A 14 58.74 -29.05 -2.02
CA GLN A 14 57.49 -29.52 -2.63
C GLN A 14 56.33 -28.62 -2.11
N GLN A 15 55.36 -28.28 -2.96
CA GLN A 15 54.13 -27.54 -2.59
C GLN A 15 53.01 -28.49 -2.14
N PRO A 16 52.13 -28.09 -1.19
CA PRO A 16 50.77 -28.61 -1.13
C PRO A 16 49.73 -27.57 -1.58
N HIS A 17 48.87 -27.99 -2.51
CA HIS A 17 47.69 -27.28 -2.98
C HIS A 17 46.63 -27.16 -1.88
N HIS A 18 46.18 -25.94 -1.58
CA HIS A 18 44.93 -25.69 -0.86
C HIS A 18 43.99 -24.88 -1.75
N THR A 19 43.05 -25.58 -2.38
CA THR A 19 41.91 -25.03 -3.10
C THR A 19 40.96 -24.34 -2.12
N THR A 20 40.86 -23.01 -2.19
CA THR A 20 39.77 -22.23 -1.59
C THR A 20 38.48 -22.45 -2.40
N PRO A 21 37.33 -22.81 -1.79
CA PRO A 21 36.06 -22.87 -2.52
C PRO A 21 35.54 -21.45 -2.81
N PRO A 22 34.84 -21.21 -3.94
CA PRO A 22 34.46 -19.86 -4.34
C PRO A 22 33.32 -19.32 -3.47
N ARG A 23 33.56 -18.18 -2.83
CA ARG A 23 32.63 -17.28 -2.13
C ARG A 23 31.62 -16.63 -3.10
N ARG A 24 31.08 -17.38 -4.06
CA ARG A 24 30.17 -16.91 -5.13
C ARG A 24 28.71 -17.35 -4.91
N ARG A 25 28.45 -18.35 -4.07
CA ARG A 25 27.08 -18.87 -3.88
C ARG A 25 26.23 -18.10 -2.87
N GLU A 26 26.85 -17.39 -1.92
CA GLU A 26 26.10 -16.61 -0.91
C GLU A 26 25.56 -15.28 -1.46
N GLU A 27 26.22 -14.70 -2.47
CA GLU A 27 25.74 -13.46 -3.11
C GLU A 27 24.52 -13.69 -4.01
N ALA A 28 24.32 -14.92 -4.50
CA ALA A 28 23.22 -15.27 -5.39
C ALA A 28 21.86 -15.36 -4.67
N GLU A 29 21.84 -15.54 -3.35
CA GLU A 29 20.59 -15.63 -2.59
C GLU A 29 20.09 -14.27 -2.08
N LYS A 30 21.01 -13.31 -1.90
CA LYS A 30 20.67 -11.93 -1.51
C LYS A 30 20.02 -11.12 -2.64
N GLY A 31 20.00 -11.65 -3.86
CA GLY A 31 19.34 -11.07 -5.03
C GLY A 31 17.90 -11.53 -5.27
N ARG A 32 17.30 -12.35 -4.40
CA ARG A 32 15.92 -12.86 -4.54
C ARG A 32 14.91 -12.23 -3.58
N THR A 33 15.26 -11.16 -2.88
CA THR A 33 14.26 -10.34 -2.18
C THR A 33 13.56 -9.45 -3.19
N ALA A 34 12.42 -9.95 -3.65
CA ALA A 34 11.29 -9.17 -4.14
C ALA A 34 11.63 -8.14 -5.22
N GLU A 35 11.81 -8.64 -6.44
CA GLU A 35 11.41 -7.89 -7.63
C GLU A 35 9.86 -7.84 -7.65
N MET A 36 9.25 -7.16 -6.67
CA MET A 36 7.84 -6.79 -6.71
C MET A 36 7.71 -5.63 -7.70
N GLY A 37 7.57 -5.95 -8.99
CA GLY A 37 6.89 -5.12 -9.99
C GLY A 37 7.14 -3.61 -9.95
N GLY A 38 8.38 -3.16 -9.71
CA GLY A 38 8.76 -1.76 -9.68
C GLY A 38 9.11 -1.23 -11.06
N GLY A 39 8.19 -1.38 -12.03
CA GLY A 39 8.45 -1.16 -13.45
C GLY A 39 7.73 0.03 -14.10
N MET A 40 7.06 0.88 -13.33
CA MET A 40 6.52 2.14 -13.84
C MET A 40 7.22 3.30 -13.14
N GLU A 41 8.26 3.85 -13.79
CA GLU A 41 8.83 5.15 -13.41
C GLU A 41 7.82 6.26 -13.73
N VAL A 42 6.78 6.35 -12.90
CA VAL A 42 5.91 7.52 -12.85
C VAL A 42 6.61 8.57 -12.01
N HIS A 43 6.70 9.80 -12.52
CA HIS A 43 7.19 10.93 -11.75
C HIS A 43 6.30 11.14 -10.50
N LYS A 44 6.74 10.62 -9.36
CA LYS A 44 6.02 10.73 -8.10
C LYS A 44 6.01 12.18 -7.64
N ASN A 45 4.82 12.75 -7.54
CA ASN A 45 4.65 14.07 -6.95
C ASN A 45 4.38 13.91 -5.45
N LYS A 46 5.33 14.37 -4.62
CA LYS A 46 5.23 14.28 -3.16
C LYS A 46 3.89 14.80 -2.62
N PHE A 47 3.37 15.91 -3.15
CA PHE A 47 2.13 16.51 -2.67
C PHE A 47 0.91 15.66 -3.02
N ILE A 48 0.92 14.96 -4.16
CA ILE A 48 -0.16 14.07 -4.58
C ILE A 48 -0.13 12.78 -3.76
N GLU A 49 1.06 12.22 -3.54
CA GLU A 49 1.22 11.02 -2.71
C GLU A 49 0.79 11.29 -1.27
N GLU A 50 1.21 12.42 -0.68
CA GLU A 50 0.83 12.81 0.68
C GLU A 50 -0.66 13.10 0.82
N TRP A 51 -1.25 13.78 -0.18
CA TRP A 51 -2.70 14.01 -0.20
C TRP A 51 -3.50 12.72 -0.34
N ASN A 52 -3.09 11.81 -1.23
CA ASN A 52 -3.75 10.53 -1.39
C ASN A 52 -3.62 9.69 -0.13
N HIS A 53 -2.42 9.62 0.45
CA HIS A 53 -2.18 8.94 1.72
C HIS A 53 -3.06 9.49 2.86
N GLY A 54 -3.27 10.80 2.93
CA GLY A 54 -4.15 11.42 3.91
C GLY A 54 -5.64 11.08 3.73
N ARG A 55 -6.09 10.86 2.49
CA ARG A 55 -7.47 10.43 2.19
C ARG A 55 -7.70 8.96 2.51
N GLU A 56 -6.73 8.12 2.14
CA GLU A 56 -6.78 6.68 2.40
C GLU A 56 -6.77 6.35 3.90
N ASN A 57 -6.25 7.25 4.73
CA ASN A 57 -6.14 7.07 6.19
C ASN A 57 -7.03 8.05 6.97
N LEU A 58 -8.07 8.58 6.33
CA LEU A 58 -8.93 9.60 6.94
C LEU A 58 -9.68 9.05 8.15
N GLU A 59 -9.98 7.75 8.19
CA GLU A 59 -10.65 7.09 9.32
C GLU A 59 -9.86 7.20 10.63
N PHE A 60 -8.53 7.18 10.59
CA PHE A 60 -7.69 7.31 11.79
C PHE A 60 -7.76 8.72 12.39
N ASN A 61 -8.07 9.71 11.55
CA ASN A 61 -8.20 11.10 11.95
C ASN A 61 -9.65 11.47 12.32
N PHE A 62 -10.61 10.57 12.12
CA PHE A 62 -12.01 10.82 12.41
C PHE A 62 -12.25 10.93 13.92
N ARG A 63 -13.09 11.89 14.31
CA ARG A 63 -13.45 12.12 15.71
C ARG A 63 -14.96 12.29 15.86
N TRP A 64 -15.52 11.69 16.90
CA TRP A 64 -16.91 11.90 17.29
C TRP A 64 -17.09 13.26 17.96
N THR A 65 -17.24 14.29 17.14
CA THR A 65 -17.60 15.64 17.58
C THR A 65 -19.09 15.85 17.42
N ARG A 66 -19.66 16.85 18.13
CA ARG A 66 -21.06 17.25 17.95
C ARG A 66 -21.39 17.59 16.50
N ARG A 67 -20.45 18.25 15.80
CA ARG A 67 -20.59 18.57 14.36
C ARG A 67 -20.64 17.30 13.52
N ASN A 68 -19.72 16.36 13.72
CA ASN A 68 -19.67 15.13 12.92
C ASN A 68 -20.89 14.24 13.18
N LEU A 69 -21.36 14.17 14.44
CA LEU A 69 -22.60 13.50 14.78
C LEU A 69 -23.81 14.14 14.08
N ALA A 70 -23.89 15.48 14.04
CA ALA A 70 -24.96 16.17 13.32
C ALA A 70 -24.92 15.87 11.81
N ILE A 71 -23.73 15.86 11.20
CA ILE A 71 -23.56 15.54 9.77
C ILE A 71 -24.02 14.09 9.50
N VAL A 72 -23.58 13.14 10.31
CA VAL A 72 -24.00 11.73 10.19
C VAL A 72 -25.50 11.58 10.40
N GLY A 73 -26.10 12.28 11.37
CA GLY A 73 -27.55 12.25 11.58
C GLY A 73 -28.34 12.84 10.42
N ILE A 74 -27.90 13.97 9.86
CA ILE A 74 -28.59 14.62 8.74
C ILE A 74 -28.48 13.75 7.48
N PHE A 75 -27.27 13.39 7.07
CA PHE A 75 -27.06 12.71 5.79
C PHE A 75 -27.25 11.19 5.87
N GLY A 76 -26.97 10.58 7.01
CA GLY A 76 -27.15 9.13 7.20
C GLY A 76 -28.57 8.72 7.58
N ILE A 77 -29.38 9.62 8.13
CA ILE A 77 -30.73 9.30 8.61
C ILE A 77 -31.78 10.25 8.02
N ALA A 78 -31.68 11.55 8.28
CA ALA A 78 -32.76 12.49 7.96
C ALA A 78 -33.02 12.57 6.45
N VAL A 79 -31.96 12.75 5.64
CA VAL A 79 -32.08 12.88 4.18
C VAL A 79 -32.68 11.61 3.55
N PRO A 80 -32.17 10.38 3.80
CA PRO A 80 -32.78 9.17 3.25
C PRO A 80 -34.26 9.00 3.60
N LEU A 81 -34.64 9.29 4.86
CA LEU A 81 -36.03 9.17 5.30
C LEU A 81 -36.95 10.20 4.64
N LEU A 82 -36.49 11.45 4.52
CA LEU A 82 -37.26 12.50 3.87
C LEU A 82 -37.42 12.24 2.37
N VAL A 83 -36.36 11.76 1.70
CA VAL A 83 -36.42 11.36 0.30
C VAL A 83 -37.41 10.22 0.11
N TYR A 84 -37.34 9.16 0.94
CA TYR A 84 -38.28 8.05 0.88
C TYR A 84 -39.72 8.53 1.06
N LYS A 85 -40.00 9.29 2.13
CA LYS A 85 -41.33 9.82 2.41
C LYS A 85 -41.85 10.73 1.30
N GLY A 86 -40.99 11.58 0.74
CA GLY A 86 -41.34 12.47 -0.36
C GLY A 86 -41.75 11.70 -1.60
N ILE A 87 -40.96 10.69 -2.00
CA ILE A 87 -41.23 9.85 -3.15
C ILE A 87 -42.51 9.03 -2.95
N VAL A 88 -42.68 8.38 -1.79
CA VAL A 88 -43.89 7.60 -1.49
C VAL A 88 -45.13 8.48 -1.56
N LYS A 89 -45.07 9.68 -0.96
CA LYS A 89 -46.18 10.63 -1.01
C LYS A 89 -46.50 11.04 -2.44
N GLU A 90 -45.49 11.34 -3.25
CA GLU A 90 -45.67 11.68 -4.67
C GLU A 90 -46.38 10.56 -5.44
N PHE A 91 -45.95 9.30 -5.25
CA PHE A 91 -46.62 8.16 -5.88
C PHE A 91 -48.05 7.95 -5.39
N HIS A 92 -48.32 8.17 -4.10
CA HIS A 92 -49.67 8.09 -3.57
C HIS A 92 -50.58 9.16 -4.15
N MET A 93 -50.11 10.40 -4.28
CA MET A 93 -50.87 11.47 -4.94
C MET A 93 -51.20 11.10 -6.39
N GLN A 94 -50.25 10.52 -7.12
CA GLN A 94 -50.49 10.05 -8.50
C GLN A 94 -51.46 8.87 -8.57
N ASP A 95 -51.43 7.95 -7.60
CA ASP A 95 -52.36 6.83 -7.53
C ASP A 95 -53.79 7.33 -7.20
N GLU A 96 -53.93 8.30 -6.29
CA GLU A 96 -55.21 8.96 -5.97
C GLU A 96 -55.81 9.67 -7.18
N ASP A 97 -55.00 10.49 -7.87
CA ASP A 97 -55.42 11.20 -9.10
C ASP A 97 -55.83 10.23 -10.22
N ALA A 98 -55.21 9.04 -10.27
CA ALA A 98 -55.52 7.99 -11.22
C ALA A 98 -56.66 7.03 -10.76
N GLY A 99 -57.24 7.23 -9.58
CA GLY A 99 -58.27 6.37 -9.01
C GLY A 99 -57.80 4.95 -8.66
N ARG A 100 -56.50 4.77 -8.43
CA ARG A 100 -55.86 3.49 -8.11
C ARG A 100 -55.71 3.32 -6.60
N PRO A 101 -55.74 2.08 -6.08
CA PRO A 101 -55.45 1.85 -4.67
C PRO A 101 -54.00 2.20 -4.34
N LEU A 102 -53.78 2.82 -3.17
CA LEU A 102 -52.46 3.18 -2.68
C LEU A 102 -51.55 1.95 -2.60
N ARG A 103 -50.36 2.06 -3.18
CA ARG A 103 -49.35 0.99 -3.16
C ARG A 103 -48.52 1.03 -1.89
N LYS A 104 -48.25 -0.14 -1.33
CA LYS A 104 -47.33 -0.28 -0.20
C LYS A 104 -45.89 -0.33 -0.74
N PHE A 105 -45.16 0.73 -0.47
CA PHE A 105 -43.70 0.76 -0.62
C PHE A 105 -43.05 0.23 0.68
N LEU A 106 -41.74 -0.04 0.68
CA LEU A 106 -40.96 -0.64 1.79
C LEU A 106 -41.57 -0.47 3.20
#